data_AF-A0A0Q7EFN4-F1
#
_entry.id   AF-A0A0Q7EFN4-F1
#
_cell.length_a   1.000
_cell.length_b   1.000
_cell.length_c   1.000
_cell.angle_alpha   90.00
_cell.angle_beta   90.00
_cell.angle_gamma   90.00
#
_symmetry.space_group_name_H-M   'P 1'
#
loop_
_entity.id
_entity.type
_entity.pdbx_description
1 polymer ?
#
loop_
_entity_poly.entity_id
_entity_poly.type
_entity_poly.pdbx_seq_one_letter_code
_entity_poly.pdbx_strand_id
1 'polypeptide(L)'
;MPGAGPRSFVGRWAADVAWCLNREGPERPIEITTTRFEGYENSCAIAAVDQVSQGYEAALTCTGEGMTSNERIRMEVAGQTMRLTWLNRDNATVALTKCTQLNETAAKG
;
A
#
# COMPACT_ATOMS: atom_id res chain seq x y z
N MET A 1 -16.87 -14.22 4.53
CA MET A 1 -15.46 -14.63 4.39
C MET A 1 -14.57 -13.39 4.57
N PRO A 2 -13.36 -13.57 5.10
CA PRO A 2 -12.77 -12.73 6.14
C PRO A 2 -12.10 -11.48 5.58
N GLY A 3 -12.57 -10.30 6.00
CA GLY A 3 -11.78 -9.09 5.92
C GLY A 3 -10.58 -9.25 6.83
N ALA A 4 -9.38 -8.92 6.34
CA ALA A 4 -8.08 -9.25 6.94
C ALA A 4 -7.76 -8.55 8.28
N GLY A 5 -8.77 -8.29 9.12
CA GLY A 5 -8.69 -7.48 10.33
C GLY A 5 -8.80 -5.99 10.00
N PRO A 6 -9.21 -5.15 10.96
CA PRO A 6 -9.27 -3.71 10.77
C PRO A 6 -7.85 -3.21 10.44
N ARG A 7 -7.68 -2.65 9.22
CA ARG A 7 -6.43 -2.04 8.70
C ARG A 7 -5.34 -3.02 8.23
N SER A 8 -5.73 -4.15 7.65
CA SER A 8 -4.81 -5.14 7.05
C SER A 8 -3.85 -4.59 5.99
N PHE A 9 -4.16 -3.45 5.40
CA PHE A 9 -3.35 -2.76 4.40
C PHE A 9 -2.12 -2.06 4.99
N VAL A 10 -2.06 -1.86 6.30
CA VAL A 10 -0.92 -1.20 6.96
C VAL A 10 0.33 -2.07 6.86
N GLY A 11 1.43 -1.46 6.43
CA GLY A 11 2.74 -2.09 6.32
C GLY A 11 3.56 -1.61 5.14
N ARG A 12 4.69 -2.28 4.92
CA ARG A 12 5.54 -2.10 3.74
C ARG A 12 5.16 -3.12 2.67
N TRP A 13 5.04 -2.66 1.43
CA TRP A 13 4.58 -3.48 0.30
C TRP A 13 5.46 -3.19 -0.92
N ALA A 14 5.77 -4.20 -1.73
CA ALA A 14 6.59 -4.03 -2.93
C ALA A 14 6.03 -4.81 -4.11
N ALA A 15 6.23 -4.29 -5.33
CA ALA A 15 5.89 -5.01 -6.56
C ALA A 15 6.88 -6.16 -6.84
N ASP A 16 8.12 -6.03 -6.37
CA ASP A 16 9.13 -7.09 -6.33
C ASP A 16 9.66 -7.25 -4.89
N VAL A 17 9.71 -8.48 -4.39
CA VAL A 17 10.21 -8.80 -3.05
C VAL A 17 11.68 -8.42 -2.85
N ALA A 18 12.48 -8.39 -3.92
CA ALA A 18 13.87 -7.94 -3.87
C ALA A 18 13.98 -6.46 -3.44
N TRP A 19 12.96 -5.65 -3.71
CA TRP A 19 12.93 -4.23 -3.36
C TRP A 19 12.69 -3.99 -1.86
N CYS A 20 12.23 -4.98 -1.11
CA CYS A 20 11.85 -4.79 0.30
C CYS A 20 12.99 -4.30 1.21
N LEU A 21 14.24 -4.54 0.83
CA LEU A 21 15.43 -4.08 1.56
C LEU A 21 15.92 -2.71 1.10
N ASN A 22 15.45 -2.23 -0.06
CA ASN A 22 15.87 -0.95 -0.61
C ASN A 22 15.27 0.19 0.22
N ARG A 23 16.10 1.20 0.51
CA ARG A 23 15.73 2.40 1.28
C ARG A 23 15.55 3.63 0.39
N GLU A 24 16.21 3.63 -0.76
CA GLU A 24 16.32 4.77 -1.67
C GLU A 24 16.12 4.30 -3.11
N GLY A 25 15.87 5.26 -3.99
CA GLY A 25 15.65 5.01 -5.41
C GLY A 25 14.24 4.52 -5.76
N PRO A 26 13.97 4.36 -7.07
CA PRO A 26 12.65 4.00 -7.60
C PRO A 26 12.19 2.60 -7.22
N GLU A 27 13.12 1.68 -7.03
CA GLU A 27 12.87 0.28 -6.72
C GLU A 27 12.83 0.05 -5.21
N ARG A 28 11.91 0.72 -4.51
CA ARG A 28 11.75 0.60 -3.05
C ARG A 28 10.31 0.23 -2.69
N PRO A 29 10.05 -0.30 -1.49
CA PRO A 29 8.69 -0.61 -1.10
C PRO A 29 7.91 0.68 -0.85
N ILE A 30 6.61 0.62 -1.08
CA ILE A 30 5.69 1.61 -0.53
C ILE A 30 5.45 1.34 0.95
N GLU A 31 5.22 2.40 1.72
CA GLU A 31 4.82 2.33 3.10
C GLU A 31 3.41 2.91 3.26
N ILE A 32 2.51 2.11 3.84
CA ILE A 32 1.13 2.51 4.06
C ILE A 32 0.86 2.48 5.56
N THR A 33 0.46 3.62 6.09
CA THR A 33 -0.09 3.75 7.44
C THR A 33 -1.58 4.07 7.35
N THR A 34 -2.23 4.39 8.45
CA THR A 34 -3.63 4.86 8.43
C THR A 34 -3.79 6.27 7.89
N THR A 35 -2.70 7.05 7.82
CA THR A 35 -2.72 8.48 7.49
C THR A 35 -1.77 8.84 6.35
N ARG A 36 -0.95 7.90 5.88
CA ARG A 36 0.08 8.13 4.86
C ARG A 36 0.16 6.97 3.86
N PHE A 37 0.38 7.32 2.60
CA PHE A 37 0.75 6.42 1.51
C PHE A 37 2.02 6.98 0.88
N GLU A 38 3.14 6.30 1.09
CA GLU A 38 4.48 6.78 0.74
C GLU A 38 5.13 5.83 -0.27
N GLY A 39 5.45 6.32 -1.47
CA GLY A 39 6.23 5.63 -2.49
C GLY A 39 7.51 6.39 -2.82
N TYR A 40 8.22 6.02 -3.89
CA TYR A 40 9.39 6.78 -4.36
C TYR A 40 8.99 8.19 -4.86
N GLU A 41 8.09 8.24 -5.82
CA GLU A 41 7.71 9.51 -6.50
C GLU A 41 6.51 10.21 -5.86
N ASN A 42 5.77 9.51 -5.00
CA ASN A 42 4.51 10.01 -4.46
C ASN A 42 4.50 9.91 -2.94
N SER A 43 4.40 11.07 -2.29
CA SER A 43 4.07 11.17 -0.86
C SER A 43 2.64 11.69 -0.73
N CYS A 44 1.77 10.90 -0.11
CA CYS A 44 0.35 11.23 -0.01
C CYS A 44 -0.16 11.16 1.43
N ALA A 45 -0.95 12.16 1.82
CA ALA A 45 -1.80 12.07 3.00
C ALA A 45 -3.04 11.23 2.67
N ILE A 46 -3.42 10.34 3.58
CA ILE A 46 -4.70 9.62 3.51
C ILE A 46 -5.75 10.47 4.23
N ALA A 47 -6.69 11.01 3.47
CA ALA A 47 -7.76 11.86 3.99
C ALA A 47 -8.92 11.04 4.58
N ALA A 48 -9.21 9.88 3.98
CA ALA A 48 -10.27 8.97 4.42
C ALA A 48 -9.95 7.53 4.04
N VAL A 49 -10.44 6.58 4.84
CA VAL A 49 -10.40 5.14 4.55
C VAL A 49 -11.77 4.56 4.87
N ASP A 50 -12.39 3.95 3.87
CA ASP A 50 -13.66 3.26 3.98
C ASP A 50 -13.46 1.76 3.78
N GLN A 51 -13.99 0.95 4.70
CA GLN A 51 -14.02 -0.49 4.50
C GLN A 51 -15.18 -0.84 3.57
N VAL A 52 -14.87 -1.57 2.50
CA VAL A 52 -15.83 -2.03 1.49
C VAL A 52 -15.85 -3.57 1.43
N SER A 53 -16.78 -4.14 0.68
CA SER A 53 -16.93 -5.61 0.58
C SER A 53 -15.67 -6.33 0.09
N GLN A 54 -14.84 -5.64 -0.70
CA GLN A 54 -13.62 -6.18 -1.31
C GLN A 54 -12.31 -5.74 -0.63
N GLY A 55 -12.36 -4.98 0.46
CA GLY A 55 -11.16 -4.47 1.13
C GLY A 55 -11.37 -3.05 1.63
N TYR A 56 -10.48 -2.15 1.23
CA TYR A 56 -10.51 -0.75 1.66
C TYR A 56 -10.42 0.18 0.46
N GLU A 57 -11.20 1.26 0.47
CA GLU A 57 -10.97 2.40 -0.42
C GLU A 57 -10.37 3.54 0.38
N ALA A 58 -9.39 4.24 -0.20
CA ALA A 58 -8.77 5.39 0.41
C ALA A 58 -8.78 6.59 -0.54
N ALA A 59 -9.08 7.75 0.02
CA ALA A 59 -8.91 9.05 -0.63
C ALA A 59 -7.54 9.62 -0.24
N LEU A 60 -6.72 9.93 -1.23
CA LEU A 60 -5.37 10.43 -1.05
C LEU A 60 -5.25 11.87 -1.54
N THR A 61 -4.46 12.66 -0.83
CA THR A 61 -3.94 13.95 -1.31
C THR A 61 -2.43 13.82 -1.44
N CYS A 62 -1.96 13.75 -2.68
CA CYS A 62 -0.57 13.51 -3.04
C CYS A 62 0.13 14.81 -3.39
N THR A 63 1.40 14.92 -3.01
CA THR A 63 2.27 16.03 -3.40
C THR A 63 3.50 15.51 -4.13
N GLY A 64 3.79 16.05 -5.31
CA GLY A 64 4.96 15.71 -6.12
C GLY A 64 5.30 16.85 -7.08
N GLU A 65 6.59 17.18 -7.22
CA GLU A 65 7.08 18.22 -8.15
C GLU A 65 6.40 19.60 -7.99
N GLY A 66 5.97 19.95 -6.77
CA GLY A 66 5.28 21.22 -6.49
C GLY A 66 3.78 21.22 -6.85
N MET A 67 3.26 20.11 -7.38
CA MET A 67 1.84 19.93 -7.68
C MET A 67 1.16 19.09 -6.60
N THR A 68 -0.14 19.34 -6.42
CA THR A 68 -1.02 18.51 -5.59
C THR A 68 -2.00 17.77 -6.48
N SER A 69 -2.13 16.46 -6.30
CA SER A 69 -3.16 15.65 -6.95
C SER A 69 -4.03 14.94 -5.91
N ASN A 70 -5.28 14.67 -6.28
CA ASN A 70 -6.17 13.83 -5.49
C ASN A 70 -6.29 12.48 -6.17
N GLU A 71 -6.08 11.40 -5.41
CA GLU A 71 -6.11 10.03 -5.91
C GLU A 71 -7.12 9.21 -5.12
N ARG A 72 -7.70 8.21 -5.77
CA ARG A 72 -8.55 7.21 -5.13
C ARG A 72 -8.00 5.83 -5.39
N ILE A 73 -7.73 5.10 -4.32
CA ILE A 73 -7.21 3.74 -4.42
C ILE A 73 -8.15 2.74 -3.77
N ARG A 74 -8.14 1.50 -4.27
CA ARG A 74 -8.69 0.34 -3.59
C ARG A 74 -7.56 -0.61 -3.22
N MET A 75 -7.56 -1.08 -1.98
CA MET A 75 -6.60 -2.01 -1.40
C MET A 75 -7.31 -3.31 -1.02
N GLU A 76 -7.09 -4.35 -1.80
CA GLU A 76 -7.68 -5.67 -1.58
C GLU A 76 -6.59 -6.61 -1.06
N VAL A 77 -6.58 -6.81 0.27
CA VAL A 77 -5.53 -7.57 0.96
C VAL A 77 -5.97 -9.02 1.19
N ALA A 78 -5.13 -9.96 0.76
CA ALA A 78 -5.27 -11.39 0.98
C ALA A 78 -3.94 -11.97 1.50
N GLY A 79 -3.85 -12.15 2.82
CA GLY A 79 -2.62 -12.64 3.47
C GLY A 79 -1.44 -11.69 3.25
N GLN A 80 -0.41 -12.17 2.54
CA GLN A 80 0.81 -11.41 2.21
C GLN A 80 0.74 -10.72 0.84
N THR A 81 -0.41 -10.74 0.18
CA THR A 81 -0.61 -10.09 -1.12
C THR A 81 -1.63 -8.97 -1.01
N MET A 82 -1.40 -7.90 -1.77
CA MET A 82 -2.33 -6.79 -1.95
C MET A 82 -2.51 -6.55 -3.45
N ARG A 83 -3.75 -6.48 -3.89
CA ARG A 83 -4.07 -5.83 -5.16
C ARG A 83 -4.40 -4.37 -4.87
N LEU A 84 -3.61 -3.47 -5.44
CA LEU A 84 -3.81 -2.03 -5.37
C LEU A 84 -4.38 -1.56 -6.70
N THR A 85 -5.55 -0.93 -6.69
CA THR A 85 -6.20 -0.38 -7.89
C THR A 85 -6.34 1.13 -7.77
N TRP A 86 -5.89 1.87 -8.78
CA TRP A 86 -6.05 3.31 -8.90
C TRP A 86 -7.38 3.62 -9.60
N LEU A 87 -8.42 3.90 -8.81
CA LEU A 87 -9.81 4.02 -9.27
C LEU A 87 -10.03 5.20 -10.22
N ASN A 88 -9.21 6.24 -10.12
CA ASN A 88 -9.25 7.44 -10.95
C ASN A 88 -8.13 7.49 -12.02
N ARG A 89 -7.42 6.38 -12.24
CA ARG A 89 -6.41 6.21 -13.30
C ARG A 89 -6.76 4.99 -14.15
N ASP A 90 -7.95 4.99 -14.75
CA ASP A 90 -8.48 3.90 -15.59
C ASP A 90 -8.49 2.52 -14.91
N ASN A 91 -8.66 2.48 -13.58
CA ASN A 91 -8.56 1.26 -12.77
C ASN A 91 -7.22 0.51 -12.95
N ALA A 92 -6.13 1.24 -13.24
CA ALA A 92 -4.80 0.68 -13.28
C ALA A 92 -4.50 -0.09 -11.99
N THR A 93 -3.98 -1.30 -12.13
CA THR A 93 -3.83 -2.23 -11.01
C THR A 93 -2.40 -2.69 -10.88
N VAL A 94 -1.92 -2.79 -9.64
CA VAL A 94 -0.59 -3.29 -9.27
C VAL A 94 -0.77 -4.39 -8.22
N ALA A 95 -0.07 -5.51 -8.43
CA ALA A 95 0.06 -6.55 -7.41
C ALA A 95 1.26 -6.24 -6.52
N LEU A 96 1.06 -6.30 -5.21
CA LEU A 96 2.09 -6.03 -4.21
C LEU A 96 2.20 -7.20 -3.25
N THR A 97 3.42 -7.45 -2.81
CA THR A 97 3.75 -8.44 -1.77
C THR A 97 4.18 -7.70 -0.51
N LYS A 98 3.72 -8.16 0.65
CA LYS A 98 4.09 -7.58 1.93
C LYS A 98 5.58 -7.81 2.18
N CYS A 99 6.28 -6.76 2.54
CA CYS A 99 7.65 -6.83 3.00
C CYS A 99 7.67 -7.26 4.47
N THR A 100 7.43 -8.55 4.72
CA THR A 100 7.74 -9.16 6.01
C THR A 100 9.25 -9.33 6.09
N GLN A 101 9.88 -8.94 7.20
CA GLN A 101 11.22 -9.45 7.47
C GLN A 101 11.08 -10.96 7.67
N LEU A 102 11.90 -11.78 6.99
CA LEU A 102 12.01 -13.24 7.22
C LEU A 102 12.23 -13.61 8.71
N ASN A 103 12.51 -12.64 9.58
CA ASN A 103 12.61 -12.77 11.02
C ASN A 103 11.27 -13.00 11.75
N GLU A 104 10.11 -12.61 11.20
CA GLU A 104 8.84 -12.80 11.93
C GLU A 104 8.40 -14.27 12.01
N THR A 105 9.03 -15.17 11.24
CA THR A 105 8.79 -16.62 11.28
C THR A 105 9.76 -17.37 12.22
N ALA A 106 10.83 -16.74 12.70
CA ALA A 106 11.87 -17.41 13.50
C ALA A 106 11.63 -17.35 15.02
N ALA A 107 10.69 -16.52 15.50
CA ALA A 107 10.40 -16.35 16.92
C ALA A 107 9.32 -17.31 17.47
N LYS A 108 9.28 -18.55 16.96
CA LYS A 108 8.58 -19.68 17.60
C LYS A 108 9.48 -20.92 17.55
N GLY A 109 10.48 -20.93 18.41
CA GLY A 109 11.21 -22.11 18.86
C GLY A 109 11.20 -22.13 20.37
#